data_AF-A0A396LJA2-F1
#
_entry.id   AF-A0A396LJA2-F1
#
_cell.length_a   1.000
_cell.length_b   1.000
_cell.length_c   1.000
_cell.angle_alpha   90.00
_cell.angle_beta   90.00
_cell.angle_gamma   90.00
#
_symmetry.space_group_name_H-M   'P 1'
#
loop_
_entity.id
_entity.type
_entity.pdbx_description
1 polymer ?
#
loop_
_entity_poly.entity_id
_entity_poly.type
_entity_poly.pdbx_seq_one_letter_code
_entity_poly.pdbx_strand_id
1 'polypeptide(L)'
;MKLTKTCAKFLRKHGGTILAIGASIGVGLTMWETGKATVKATTFVTMNKDEPMAKKEIVKDCWKFYIPAAVVGAGTVACILGSNALNKKQLASMTAAYMALGKTYQEYRREVAERIGAEEEKKLRMEVAEKTKGEDVQRDKDGDVIRLFYEPASKRYFHATMSRVIEASYYFNRELATNGCISVNEWCNYLCADELTVTPEGDEMGWCLDQLIYDCDAYWMDFEYDKQITDDGLECYYLAPALDPVKNYLNYEEDTYHA
;
A
#
# COMPACT_ATOMS: atom_id res chain seq x y z
N MET A 1 25.99 -27.44 9.63
CA MET A 1 26.12 -25.98 9.40
C MET A 1 25.43 -25.45 8.15
N LYS A 2 25.16 -26.25 7.10
CA LYS A 2 24.41 -25.79 5.90
C LYS A 2 22.91 -25.60 6.16
N LEU A 3 22.28 -26.51 6.91
CA LEU A 3 20.83 -26.48 7.20
C LEU A 3 20.35 -25.21 7.92
N THR A 4 21.12 -24.72 8.90
CA THR A 4 20.77 -23.53 9.68
C THR A 4 20.82 -22.25 8.86
N LYS A 5 21.70 -22.18 7.85
CA LYS A 5 21.75 -21.06 6.91
C LYS A 5 20.56 -21.06 5.95
N THR A 6 20.14 -22.23 5.48
CA THR A 6 18.98 -22.38 4.60
C THR A 6 17.67 -22.02 5.32
N CYS A 7 17.45 -22.51 6.54
CA CYS A 7 16.27 -22.16 7.34
C CYS A 7 16.21 -20.66 7.68
N ALA A 8 17.35 -20.05 8.02
CA ALA A 8 17.42 -18.61 8.29
C ALA A 8 17.10 -17.78 7.03
N LYS A 9 17.54 -18.21 5.85
CA LYS A 9 17.24 -17.56 4.57
C LYS A 9 15.75 -17.67 4.23
N PHE A 10 15.15 -18.84 4.43
CA PHE A 10 13.72 -19.09 4.21
C PHE A 10 12.83 -18.27 5.16
N LEU A 11 13.14 -18.25 6.45
CA LEU A 11 12.46 -17.42 7.45
C LEU A 11 12.57 -15.92 7.15
N ARG A 12 13.68 -15.48 6.54
CA ARG A 12 13.84 -14.07 6.13
C ARG A 12 13.03 -13.72 4.88
N LYS A 13 12.75 -14.69 3.99
CA LYS A 13 12.00 -14.50 2.74
C LYS A 13 10.49 -14.60 2.95
N HIS A 14 10.02 -15.62 3.67
CA HIS A 14 8.58 -15.88 3.88
C HIS A 14 8.11 -15.58 5.31
N GLY A 15 8.96 -14.99 6.15
CA GLY A 15 8.64 -14.71 7.56
C GLY A 15 7.38 -13.86 7.73
N GLY A 16 7.17 -12.86 6.86
CA GLY A 16 5.96 -12.03 6.87
C GLY A 16 4.69 -12.87 6.66
N THR A 17 4.66 -13.68 5.60
CA THR A 17 3.54 -14.56 5.26
C THR A 17 3.31 -15.66 6.30
N ILE A 18 4.37 -16.28 6.81
CA ILE A 18 4.28 -17.33 7.84
C ILE A 18 3.70 -16.75 9.14
N LEU A 19 4.14 -15.56 9.55
CA LEU A 19 3.59 -14.89 10.71
C LEU A 19 2.13 -14.46 10.49
N ALA A 20 1.73 -14.06 9.27
CA ALA A 20 0.35 -13.75 8.93
C ALA A 20 -0.56 -14.99 9.03
N ILE A 21 -0.14 -16.12 8.46
CA ILE A 21 -0.87 -17.40 8.58
C ILE A 21 -0.95 -17.84 10.04
N GLY A 22 0.15 -17.73 10.78
CA GLY A 22 0.20 -18.02 12.20
C GLY A 22 -0.75 -17.13 13.02
N ALA A 23 -0.87 -15.85 12.65
CA ALA A 23 -1.82 -14.94 13.27
C ALA A 23 -3.28 -15.37 13.00
N SER A 24 -3.64 -15.71 11.76
CA SER A 24 -4.98 -16.17 11.41
C SER A 24 -5.40 -17.42 12.20
N ILE A 25 -4.49 -18.40 12.34
CA ILE A 25 -4.72 -19.60 13.17
C ILE A 25 -4.82 -19.22 14.65
N GLY A 26 -3.96 -18.32 15.12
CA GLY A 26 -3.91 -17.83 16.49
C GLY A 26 -5.20 -17.14 16.94
N VAL A 27 -5.88 -16.40 16.05
CA VAL A 27 -7.19 -15.81 16.33
C VAL A 27 -8.23 -16.90 16.63
N GLY A 28 -8.30 -17.94 15.79
CA GLY A 28 -9.22 -19.07 15.99
C GLY A 28 -8.95 -19.82 17.30
N LEU A 29 -7.68 -20.06 17.62
CA LEU A 29 -7.26 -20.70 18.88
C LEU A 29 -7.59 -19.84 20.11
N THR A 30 -7.42 -18.52 20.00
CA THR A 30 -7.76 -17.58 21.09
C THR A 30 -9.26 -17.60 21.37
N MET A 31 -10.10 -17.62 20.32
CA MET A 31 -11.55 -17.73 20.48
C MET A 31 -11.94 -19.06 21.15
N TRP A 32 -11.34 -20.16 20.72
CA TRP A 32 -11.59 -21.49 21.30
C TRP A 32 -11.22 -21.57 22.79
N GLU A 33 -10.00 -21.14 23.16
CA GLU A 33 -9.55 -21.16 24.56
C GLU A 33 -10.34 -20.18 25.43
N THR A 34 -10.75 -19.03 24.89
CA THR A 34 -11.63 -18.08 25.58
C THR A 34 -13.01 -18.69 25.83
N GLY A 35 -13.58 -19.39 24.85
CA GLY A 35 -14.85 -20.10 25.00
C GLY A 35 -14.78 -21.19 26.08
N LYS A 36 -13.73 -22.01 26.04
CA LYS A 36 -13.46 -23.05 27.04
C LYS A 36 -13.24 -22.47 28.45
N ALA A 37 -12.49 -21.38 28.56
CA ALA A 37 -12.28 -20.67 29.82
C ALA A 37 -13.59 -20.11 30.38
N THR A 38 -14.45 -19.58 29.51
CA THR A 38 -15.76 -19.06 29.89
C THR A 38 -16.70 -20.16 30.38
N VAL A 39 -16.74 -21.32 29.71
CA VAL A 39 -17.50 -22.48 30.21
C VAL A 39 -17.00 -22.91 31.59
N LYS A 40 -15.67 -23.00 31.80
CA LYS A 40 -15.11 -23.34 33.12
C LYS A 40 -15.45 -22.30 34.19
N ALA A 41 -15.36 -21.02 33.87
CA ALA A 41 -15.69 -19.93 34.79
C ALA A 41 -17.17 -20.00 35.19
N THR A 42 -18.08 -20.14 34.22
CA THR A 42 -19.51 -20.26 34.48
C THR A 42 -19.83 -21.50 35.32
N THR A 43 -19.30 -22.68 34.96
CA THR A 43 -19.50 -23.91 35.74
C THR A 43 -18.95 -23.79 37.16
N PHE A 44 -17.78 -23.17 37.34
CA PHE A 44 -17.18 -22.95 38.66
C PHE A 44 -18.04 -22.02 39.52
N VAL A 45 -18.58 -20.94 38.93
CA VAL A 45 -19.49 -20.01 39.62
C VAL A 45 -20.81 -20.70 39.99
N THR A 46 -21.40 -21.46 39.08
CA THR A 46 -22.70 -22.13 39.31
C THR A 46 -22.62 -23.33 40.25
N MET A 47 -21.49 -24.04 40.31
CA MET A 47 -21.33 -25.22 41.15
C MET A 47 -20.84 -24.91 42.58
N ASN A 48 -20.16 -23.78 42.80
CA ASN A 48 -19.53 -23.52 44.09
C ASN A 48 -20.38 -22.75 45.11
N LYS A 49 -21.44 -22.00 44.75
CA LYS A 49 -22.29 -21.30 45.75
C LYS A 49 -23.73 -21.00 45.26
N ASP A 50 -24.68 -21.07 46.20
CA ASP A 50 -26.12 -20.81 46.02
C ASP A 50 -26.50 -19.31 45.92
N GLU A 51 -25.57 -18.38 46.21
CA GLU A 51 -25.81 -16.93 46.16
C GLU A 51 -24.97 -16.23 45.07
N PRO A 52 -25.49 -15.15 44.44
CA PRO A 52 -24.79 -14.42 43.38
C PRO A 52 -23.52 -13.74 43.91
N MET A 53 -22.36 -14.18 43.42
CA MET A 53 -21.07 -13.59 43.76
C MET A 53 -20.95 -12.13 43.30
N ALA A 54 -20.23 -11.34 44.09
CA ALA A 54 -19.79 -10.01 43.66
C ALA A 54 -18.84 -10.12 42.47
N LYS A 55 -19.00 -9.25 41.45
CA LYS A 55 -18.20 -9.27 40.21
C LYS A 55 -16.68 -9.29 40.44
N LYS A 56 -16.20 -8.68 41.53
CA LYS A 56 -14.78 -8.66 41.90
C LYS A 56 -14.24 -10.04 42.32
N GLU A 57 -15.04 -10.85 43.00
CA GLU A 57 -14.65 -12.19 43.46
C GLU A 57 -14.61 -13.18 42.29
N ILE A 58 -15.59 -13.10 41.38
CA ILE A 58 -15.62 -13.87 40.14
C ILE A 58 -14.35 -13.64 39.33
N VAL A 59 -13.94 -12.37 39.16
CA VAL A 59 -12.71 -12.03 38.45
C VAL A 59 -11.48 -12.59 39.17
N LYS A 60 -11.40 -12.45 40.51
CA LYS A 60 -10.27 -12.93 41.32
C LYS A 60 -10.08 -14.45 41.25
N ASP A 61 -11.16 -15.20 41.14
CA ASP A 61 -11.11 -16.66 41.15
C ASP A 61 -10.99 -17.25 39.74
N CYS A 62 -11.59 -16.62 38.72
CA CYS A 62 -11.67 -17.16 37.37
C CYS A 62 -10.60 -16.66 36.40
N TRP A 63 -9.88 -15.56 36.71
CA TRP A 63 -8.90 -14.98 35.75
C TRP A 63 -7.85 -16.00 35.27
N LYS A 64 -7.47 -16.96 36.12
CA LYS A 64 -6.49 -18.01 35.80
C LYS A 64 -6.93 -18.89 34.63
N PHE A 65 -8.24 -19.06 34.41
CA PHE A 65 -8.76 -19.85 33.29
C PHE A 65 -8.47 -19.19 31.93
N TYR A 66 -8.30 -17.88 31.90
CA TYR A 66 -8.04 -17.11 30.67
C TYR A 66 -6.54 -16.97 30.35
N ILE A 67 -5.63 -17.44 31.22
CA ILE A 67 -4.18 -17.36 30.98
C ILE A 67 -3.79 -17.98 29.63
N PRO A 68 -4.24 -19.18 29.24
CA PRO A 68 -3.90 -19.76 27.93
C PRO A 68 -4.38 -18.89 26.77
N ALA A 69 -5.62 -18.39 26.84
CA ALA A 69 -6.17 -17.49 25.83
C ALA A 69 -5.38 -16.17 25.73
N ALA A 70 -4.96 -15.61 26.87
CA ALA A 70 -4.15 -14.40 26.91
C ALA A 70 -2.76 -14.60 26.28
N VAL A 71 -2.12 -15.76 26.52
CA VAL A 71 -0.81 -16.09 25.93
C VAL A 71 -0.92 -16.24 24.41
N VAL A 72 -1.92 -16.99 23.93
CA VAL A 72 -2.15 -17.18 22.48
C VAL A 72 -2.54 -15.86 21.82
N GLY A 73 -3.39 -15.05 22.46
CA GLY A 73 -3.77 -13.73 21.98
C GLY A 73 -2.58 -12.77 21.86
N ALA A 74 -1.72 -12.72 22.89
CA ALA A 74 -0.51 -11.90 22.85
C ALA A 74 0.47 -12.35 21.75
N GLY A 75 0.65 -13.67 21.57
CA GLY A 75 1.46 -14.23 20.48
C GLY A 75 0.89 -13.89 19.11
N THR A 76 -0.43 -13.96 18.96
CA THR A 76 -1.13 -13.59 17.72
C THR A 76 -0.89 -12.13 17.37
N VAL A 77 -1.02 -11.21 18.32
CA VAL A 77 -0.73 -9.78 18.12
C VAL A 77 0.74 -9.56 17.74
N ALA A 78 1.67 -10.27 18.39
CA ALA A 78 3.09 -10.21 18.04
C ALA A 78 3.35 -10.71 16.61
N CYS A 79 2.65 -11.75 16.16
CA CYS A 79 2.72 -12.25 14.78
C CYS A 79 2.18 -11.23 13.76
N ILE A 80 1.05 -10.55 14.05
CA ILE A 80 0.49 -9.51 13.18
C ILE A 80 1.47 -8.34 13.05
N LEU A 81 1.96 -7.82 14.18
CA LEU A 81 2.91 -6.72 14.20
C LEU A 81 4.25 -7.10 13.54
N GLY A 82 4.71 -8.32 13.77
CA GLY A 82 5.91 -8.87 13.15
C GLY A 82 5.76 -9.06 11.64
N SER A 83 4.61 -9.54 11.18
CA SER A 83 4.28 -9.69 9.75
C SER A 83 4.33 -8.34 9.04
N ASN A 84 3.68 -7.33 9.60
CA ASN A 84 3.70 -5.96 9.08
C ASN A 84 5.12 -5.36 9.12
N ALA A 85 5.90 -5.66 10.16
CA ALA A 85 7.27 -5.19 10.27
C ALA A 85 8.23 -5.87 9.25
N LEU A 86 7.96 -7.11 8.86
CA LEU A 86 8.73 -7.84 7.85
C LEU A 86 8.30 -7.47 6.41
N ASN A 87 7.04 -7.09 6.21
CA ASN A 87 6.53 -6.55 4.94
C ASN A 87 6.87 -5.06 4.73
N LYS A 88 7.68 -4.46 5.61
CA LYS A 88 8.10 -3.05 5.53
C LYS A 88 8.69 -2.64 4.19
N LYS A 89 9.24 -3.53 3.36
CA LYS A 89 9.77 -3.11 2.05
C LYS A 89 8.69 -2.54 1.13
N GLN A 90 7.50 -3.14 1.07
CA GLN A 90 6.41 -2.64 0.23
C GLN A 90 5.71 -1.42 0.87
N LEU A 91 5.45 -1.45 2.18
CA LEU A 91 4.81 -0.33 2.87
C LEU A 91 5.75 0.89 3.01
N ALA A 92 7.05 0.66 3.24
CA ALA A 92 8.04 1.72 3.39
C ALA A 92 8.62 2.19 2.05
N SER A 93 8.62 1.40 0.96
CA SER A 93 8.92 1.95 -0.36
C SER A 93 7.85 2.96 -0.76
N MET A 94 6.57 2.60 -0.60
CA MET A 94 5.46 3.52 -0.81
C MET A 94 5.59 4.74 0.12
N THR A 95 5.68 4.56 1.44
CA THR A 95 5.76 5.70 2.39
C THR A 95 7.01 6.57 2.17
N ALA A 96 8.15 5.98 1.82
CA ALA A 96 9.38 6.73 1.53
C ALA A 96 9.30 7.44 0.17
N ALA A 97 8.68 6.83 -0.84
CA ALA A 97 8.34 7.51 -2.09
C ALA A 97 7.41 8.69 -1.77
N TYR A 98 6.30 8.48 -1.07
CA TYR A 98 5.37 9.52 -0.61
C TYR A 98 6.09 10.68 0.14
N MET A 99 6.99 10.37 1.08
CA MET A 99 7.75 11.39 1.81
C MET A 99 8.82 12.10 0.95
N ALA A 100 9.47 11.37 0.04
CA ALA A 100 10.43 11.96 -0.89
C ALA A 100 9.75 12.89 -1.89
N LEU A 101 8.49 12.62 -2.24
CA LEU A 101 7.70 13.40 -3.18
C LEU A 101 7.16 14.70 -2.60
N GLY A 102 6.69 14.65 -1.34
CA GLY A 102 6.39 15.87 -0.60
C GLY A 102 7.62 16.78 -0.51
N LYS A 103 8.82 16.20 -0.40
CA LYS A 103 10.08 16.94 -0.38
C LYS A 103 10.44 17.53 -1.75
N THR A 104 10.33 16.79 -2.85
CA THR A 104 10.63 17.31 -4.20
C THR A 104 9.66 18.42 -4.61
N TYR A 105 8.39 18.30 -4.26
CA TYR A 105 7.42 19.37 -4.50
C TYR A 105 7.72 20.62 -3.66
N GLN A 106 8.12 20.46 -2.39
CA GLN A 106 8.59 21.58 -1.57
C GLN A 106 9.87 22.24 -2.13
N GLU A 107 10.79 21.46 -2.69
CA GLU A 107 11.98 21.99 -3.36
C GLU A 107 11.61 22.79 -4.62
N TYR A 108 10.69 22.27 -5.46
CA TYR A 108 10.15 23.03 -6.59
C TYR A 108 9.52 24.36 -6.15
N ARG A 109 8.70 24.36 -5.09
CA ARG A 109 8.11 25.59 -4.56
C ARG A 109 9.16 26.58 -4.08
N ARG A 110 10.22 26.10 -3.44
CA ARG A 110 11.33 26.96 -3.00
C ARG A 110 11.97 27.64 -4.21
N GLU A 111 12.23 26.91 -5.29
CA GLU A 111 12.78 27.49 -6.52
C GLU A 111 11.84 28.51 -7.17
N VAL A 112 10.53 28.25 -7.18
CA VAL A 112 9.54 29.21 -7.67
C VAL A 112 9.52 30.45 -6.78
N ALA A 113 9.43 30.29 -5.47
CA ALA A 113 9.46 31.38 -4.50
C ALA A 113 10.77 32.20 -4.56
N GLU A 114 11.90 31.60 -4.92
CA GLU A 114 13.17 32.32 -5.15
C GLU A 114 13.11 33.18 -6.43
N ARG A 115 12.34 32.79 -7.45
CA ARG A 115 12.23 33.50 -8.73
C ARG A 115 11.19 34.61 -8.73
N ILE A 116 10.00 34.33 -8.18
CA ILE A 116 8.86 35.26 -8.18
C ILE A 116 8.65 35.93 -6.82
N GLY A 117 9.39 35.52 -5.79
CA GLY A 117 9.19 36.00 -4.43
C GLY A 117 8.12 35.19 -3.68
N ALA A 118 8.40 34.86 -2.42
CA ALA A 118 7.56 33.99 -1.60
C ALA A 118 6.12 34.48 -1.44
N GLU A 119 5.90 35.80 -1.44
CA GLU A 119 4.56 36.36 -1.23
C GLU A 119 3.73 36.42 -2.52
N GLU A 120 4.39 36.46 -3.69
CA GLU A 120 3.75 36.27 -4.99
C GLU A 120 3.47 34.79 -5.26
N GLU A 121 4.38 33.88 -4.92
CA GLU A 121 4.16 32.43 -4.95
C GLU A 121 2.96 32.03 -4.08
N LYS A 122 2.91 32.55 -2.85
CA LYS A 122 1.81 32.29 -1.94
C LYS A 122 0.49 32.89 -2.40
N LYS A 123 0.50 34.10 -3.00
CA LYS A 123 -0.70 34.69 -3.62
C LYS A 123 -1.19 33.87 -4.80
N LEU A 124 -0.28 33.47 -5.70
CA LEU A 124 -0.59 32.60 -6.83
C LEU A 124 -1.20 31.27 -6.36
N ARG A 125 -0.65 30.68 -5.29
CA ARG A 125 -1.19 29.45 -4.69
C ARG A 125 -2.58 29.66 -4.11
N MET A 126 -2.81 30.74 -3.37
CA MET A 126 -4.12 31.04 -2.81
C MET A 126 -5.14 31.35 -3.90
N GLU A 127 -4.76 32.07 -4.95
CA GLU A 127 -5.61 32.31 -6.13
C GLU A 127 -5.96 31.00 -6.85
N VAL A 128 -5.00 30.11 -7.04
CA VAL A 128 -5.25 28.78 -7.62
C VAL A 128 -6.19 27.99 -6.71
N ALA A 129 -5.93 27.93 -5.41
CA ALA A 129 -6.77 27.20 -4.46
C ALA A 129 -8.18 27.80 -4.28
N GLU A 130 -8.34 29.12 -4.41
CA GLU A 130 -9.64 29.80 -4.42
C GLU A 130 -10.39 29.56 -5.74
N LYS A 131 -9.71 29.59 -6.89
CA LYS A 131 -10.28 29.21 -8.19
C LYS A 131 -10.75 27.74 -8.20
N THR A 132 -10.06 26.85 -7.50
CA THR A 132 -10.48 25.44 -7.40
C THR A 132 -11.69 25.23 -6.48
N LYS A 133 -12.01 26.18 -5.58
CA LYS A 133 -13.12 26.06 -4.62
C LYS A 133 -14.49 26.51 -5.15
N GLY A 134 -14.54 27.23 -6.27
CA GLY A 134 -15.79 27.64 -6.88
C GLY A 134 -15.59 27.94 -8.36
N GLU A 135 -16.22 27.14 -9.23
CA GLU A 135 -16.45 27.45 -10.65
C GLU A 135 -15.19 27.68 -11.50
N ASP A 136 -14.51 26.59 -11.86
CA ASP A 136 -14.01 26.31 -13.22
C ASP A 136 -13.44 24.88 -13.23
N VAL A 137 -14.32 23.89 -13.12
CA VAL A 137 -13.93 22.50 -13.31
C VAL A 137 -13.55 22.34 -14.78
N GLN A 138 -12.25 22.28 -15.06
CA GLN A 138 -11.77 22.01 -16.41
C GLN A 138 -12.39 20.70 -16.89
N ARG A 139 -12.98 20.75 -18.07
CA ARG A 139 -13.61 19.61 -18.72
C ARG A 139 -12.96 19.38 -20.05
N ASP A 140 -12.89 18.13 -20.46
CA ASP A 140 -12.46 17.80 -21.81
C ASP A 140 -13.57 18.12 -22.84
N LYS A 141 -13.30 17.80 -24.10
CA LYS A 141 -14.22 18.01 -25.23
C LYS A 141 -15.56 17.26 -25.08
N ASP A 142 -15.59 16.20 -24.29
CA ASP A 142 -16.75 15.33 -24.07
C ASP A 142 -17.50 15.72 -22.77
N GLY A 143 -16.99 16.72 -22.04
CA GLY A 143 -17.57 17.25 -20.82
C GLY A 143 -17.13 16.52 -19.56
N ASP A 144 -16.18 15.59 -19.65
CA ASP A 144 -15.64 14.86 -18.51
C ASP A 144 -14.70 15.75 -17.69
N VAL A 145 -14.76 15.60 -16.37
CA VAL A 145 -13.95 16.40 -15.45
C VAL A 145 -12.48 16.00 -15.54
N ILE A 146 -11.63 16.97 -15.88
CA ILE A 146 -10.18 16.85 -15.85
C ILE A 146 -9.73 17.02 -14.39
N ARG A 147 -8.87 16.10 -13.93
CA ARG A 147 -8.35 16.03 -12.58
C ARG A 147 -6.83 15.99 -12.63
N LEU A 148 -6.21 16.44 -11.55
CA LEU A 148 -4.78 16.29 -11.34
C LEU A 148 -4.50 14.86 -10.83
N PHE A 149 -3.63 14.15 -11.54
CA PHE A 149 -3.12 12.85 -11.16
C PHE A 149 -1.63 12.92 -10.86
N TYR A 150 -1.16 11.99 -10.04
CA TYR A 150 0.24 11.80 -9.74
C TYR A 150 0.65 10.36 -10.12
N GLU A 151 1.67 10.25 -10.98
CA GLU A 151 2.21 8.98 -11.48
C GLU A 151 3.54 8.68 -10.76
N PRO A 152 3.61 7.59 -9.98
CA PRO A 152 4.74 7.35 -9.07
C PRO A 152 6.03 6.87 -9.74
N ALA A 153 5.97 6.18 -10.89
CA ALA A 153 7.16 5.63 -11.54
C ALA A 153 8.04 6.73 -12.14
N SER A 154 7.42 7.67 -12.85
CA SER A 154 8.06 8.84 -13.45
C SER A 154 8.13 10.03 -12.49
N LYS A 155 7.40 9.97 -11.38
CA LYS A 155 7.34 11.00 -10.33
C LYS A 155 6.80 12.35 -10.79
N ARG A 156 5.80 12.31 -11.66
CA ARG A 156 5.24 13.48 -12.32
C ARG A 156 3.74 13.59 -12.11
N TYR A 157 3.29 14.83 -12.12
CA TYR A 157 1.87 15.16 -12.18
C TYR A 157 1.43 15.29 -13.62
N PHE A 158 0.16 14.99 -13.89
CA PHE A 158 -0.47 15.19 -15.19
C PHE A 158 -1.97 15.44 -15.02
N HIS A 159 -2.57 16.05 -16.02
CA HIS A 159 -4.01 16.25 -16.06
C HIS A 159 -4.65 15.22 -16.98
N ALA A 160 -5.71 14.59 -16.49
CA ALA A 160 -6.50 13.64 -17.27
C ALA A 160 -7.91 13.54 -16.71
N THR A 161 -8.81 12.98 -17.49
CA THR A 161 -10.11 12.51 -16.99
C THR A 161 -9.92 11.13 -16.34
N MET A 162 -10.77 10.80 -15.37
CA MET A 162 -10.73 9.46 -14.76
C MET A 162 -10.99 8.36 -15.80
N SER A 163 -11.86 8.62 -16.77
CA SER A 163 -12.14 7.73 -17.90
C SER A 163 -10.87 7.41 -18.69
N ARG A 164 -10.09 8.43 -19.05
CA ARG A 164 -8.81 8.27 -19.75
C ARG A 164 -7.79 7.47 -18.96
N VAL A 165 -7.69 7.70 -17.64
CA VAL A 165 -6.75 6.95 -16.79
C VAL A 165 -7.15 5.47 -16.67
N ILE A 166 -8.44 5.17 -16.49
CA ILE A 166 -8.95 3.79 -16.47
C ILE A 166 -8.71 3.11 -17.82
N GLU A 167 -8.93 3.82 -18.92
CA GLU A 167 -8.67 3.31 -20.27
C GLU A 167 -7.18 3.00 -20.45
N ALA A 168 -6.28 3.90 -20.02
CA ALA A 168 -4.84 3.67 -20.02
C ALA A 168 -4.45 2.41 -19.23
N SER A 169 -5.03 2.18 -18.04
CA SER A 169 -4.78 0.97 -17.26
C SER A 169 -5.25 -0.31 -17.96
N TYR A 170 -6.30 -0.24 -18.77
CA TYR A 170 -6.69 -1.35 -19.65
C TYR A 170 -5.68 -1.55 -20.79
N TYR A 171 -5.23 -0.47 -21.43
CA TYR A 171 -4.18 -0.50 -22.45
C TYR A 171 -2.89 -1.13 -21.90
N PHE A 172 -2.45 -0.73 -20.71
CA PHE A 172 -1.31 -1.31 -20.01
C PHE A 172 -1.43 -2.84 -19.88
N ASN A 173 -2.58 -3.32 -19.42
CA ASN A 173 -2.81 -4.76 -19.28
C ASN A 173 -2.85 -5.49 -20.62
N ARG A 174 -3.39 -4.85 -21.67
CA ARG A 174 -3.32 -5.41 -23.02
C ARG A 174 -1.86 -5.56 -23.46
N GLU A 175 -1.03 -4.53 -23.28
CA GLU A 175 0.39 -4.60 -23.64
C GLU A 175 1.13 -5.69 -22.86
N LEU A 176 0.87 -5.84 -21.56
CA LEU A 176 1.39 -6.99 -20.79
C LEU A 176 0.96 -8.33 -21.39
N ALA A 177 -0.30 -8.47 -21.78
CA ALA A 177 -0.82 -9.73 -22.32
C ALA A 177 -0.31 -10.04 -23.73
N THR A 178 -0.02 -9.03 -24.55
CA THR A 178 0.40 -9.21 -25.96
C THR A 178 1.91 -9.19 -26.14
N ASN A 179 2.59 -8.28 -25.45
CA ASN A 179 4.03 -8.02 -25.59
C ASN A 179 4.84 -8.51 -24.39
N GLY A 180 4.17 -8.97 -23.32
CA GLY A 180 4.82 -9.50 -22.12
C GLY A 180 5.39 -8.43 -21.20
N CYS A 181 5.49 -7.18 -21.64
CA CYS A 181 6.11 -6.10 -20.90
C CYS A 181 5.63 -4.72 -21.37
N ILE A 182 5.89 -3.70 -20.55
CA ILE A 182 5.60 -2.29 -20.84
C ILE A 182 6.60 -1.39 -20.11
N SER A 183 7.19 -0.41 -20.79
CA SER A 183 8.11 0.56 -20.19
C SER A 183 7.39 1.69 -19.43
N VAL A 184 8.11 2.42 -18.57
CA VAL A 184 7.55 3.62 -17.91
C VAL A 184 7.20 4.70 -18.94
N ASN A 185 7.95 4.84 -20.03
CA ASN A 185 7.60 5.77 -21.11
C ASN A 185 6.33 5.36 -21.84
N GLU A 186 6.17 4.06 -22.17
CA GLU A 186 4.94 3.56 -22.79
C GLU A 186 3.74 3.77 -21.88
N TRP A 187 3.89 3.49 -20.58
CA TRP A 187 2.86 3.77 -19.58
C TRP A 187 2.47 5.25 -19.53
N CYS A 188 3.46 6.14 -19.46
CA CYS A 188 3.27 7.59 -19.47
C CYS A 188 2.55 8.07 -20.75
N ASN A 189 2.87 7.49 -21.90
CA ASN A 189 2.23 7.82 -23.17
C ASN A 189 0.73 7.47 -23.16
N TYR A 190 0.34 6.32 -22.60
CA TYR A 190 -1.06 5.95 -22.45
C TYR A 190 -1.80 6.91 -21.52
N LEU A 191 -1.17 7.30 -20.40
CA LEU A 191 -1.74 8.25 -19.45
C LEU A 191 -1.94 9.64 -20.06
N CYS A 192 -0.87 10.31 -20.49
CA CYS A 192 -0.93 11.65 -21.06
C CYS A 192 0.40 12.01 -21.75
N ALA A 193 0.58 11.65 -23.01
CA ALA A 193 1.83 11.93 -23.75
C ALA A 193 2.19 13.42 -23.85
N ASP A 194 1.20 14.33 -23.77
CA ASP A 194 1.42 15.78 -23.87
C ASP A 194 2.10 16.35 -22.62
N GLU A 195 1.82 15.79 -21.43
CA GLU A 195 2.39 16.25 -20.15
C GLU A 195 3.47 15.28 -19.61
N LEU A 196 3.30 13.98 -19.83
CA LEU A 196 4.23 12.94 -19.43
C LEU A 196 5.16 12.56 -20.58
N THR A 197 5.87 13.54 -21.12
CA THR A 197 6.78 13.34 -22.24
C THR A 197 7.85 12.29 -21.93
N VAL A 198 8.31 11.58 -22.98
CA VAL A 198 9.35 10.57 -22.88
C VAL A 198 10.62 11.11 -22.20
N THR A 199 11.19 10.33 -21.28
CA THR A 199 12.50 10.62 -20.69
C THR A 199 13.52 9.54 -21.06
N PRO A 200 14.83 9.85 -21.09
CA PRO A 200 15.86 8.85 -21.37
C PRO A 200 15.82 7.65 -20.41
N GLU A 201 15.51 7.89 -19.14
CA GLU A 201 15.48 6.86 -18.10
C GLU A 201 14.17 6.05 -18.09
N GLY A 202 13.12 6.52 -18.78
CA GLY A 202 11.80 5.90 -18.75
C GLY A 202 11.72 4.54 -19.44
N ASP A 203 12.68 4.20 -20.28
CA ASP A 203 12.79 2.87 -20.89
C ASP A 203 13.70 1.92 -20.11
N GLU A 204 14.47 2.44 -19.14
CA GLU A 204 15.31 1.62 -18.25
C GLU A 204 14.48 0.87 -17.19
N MET A 205 13.23 1.27 -16.99
CA MET A 205 12.32 0.73 -16.00
C MET A 205 11.01 0.32 -16.69
N GLY A 206 10.38 -0.74 -16.21
CA GLY A 206 9.09 -1.17 -16.71
C GLY A 206 8.48 -2.28 -15.89
N TRP A 207 7.38 -2.82 -16.40
CA TRP A 207 6.68 -3.97 -15.82
C TRP A 207 6.68 -5.10 -16.83
N CYS A 208 6.57 -6.32 -16.33
CA CYS A 208 6.43 -7.49 -17.19
C CYS A 208 5.49 -8.52 -16.58
N LEU A 209 4.92 -9.36 -17.44
CA LEU A 209 4.00 -10.41 -17.04
C LEU A 209 4.68 -11.40 -16.09
N ASP A 210 5.96 -11.71 -16.32
CA ASP A 210 6.74 -12.61 -15.45
C ASP A 210 6.85 -12.06 -14.01
N GLN A 211 7.00 -10.74 -13.85
CA GLN A 211 6.96 -10.10 -12.53
C GLN A 211 5.62 -10.30 -11.83
N LEU A 212 4.51 -10.11 -12.54
CA LEU A 212 3.17 -10.32 -11.95
C LEU A 212 2.95 -11.80 -11.55
N ILE A 213 3.41 -12.73 -12.39
CA ILE A 213 3.27 -14.17 -12.13
C ILE A 213 4.15 -14.58 -10.94
N TYR A 214 5.43 -14.21 -10.94
CA TYR A 214 6.38 -14.63 -9.92
C TYR A 214 6.14 -13.96 -8.56
N ASP A 215 5.79 -12.68 -8.56
CA ASP A 215 5.69 -11.91 -7.31
C ASP A 215 4.28 -11.95 -6.71
N CYS A 216 3.24 -12.12 -7.54
CA CYS A 216 1.83 -11.97 -7.14
C CYS A 216 0.89 -13.11 -7.58
N ASP A 217 1.36 -14.10 -8.34
CA ASP A 217 0.52 -15.15 -8.95
C ASP A 217 -0.67 -14.54 -9.74
N ALA A 218 -0.39 -13.44 -10.43
CA ALA A 218 -1.37 -12.64 -11.16
C ALA A 218 -1.04 -12.58 -12.66
N TYR A 219 -2.09 -12.45 -13.47
CA TYR A 219 -1.99 -12.29 -14.93
C TYR A 219 -2.55 -10.95 -15.40
N TRP A 220 -2.85 -10.06 -14.45
CA TRP A 220 -3.47 -8.76 -14.66
C TRP A 220 -3.00 -7.81 -13.57
N MET A 221 -2.65 -6.59 -13.95
CA MET A 221 -2.26 -5.51 -13.04
C MET A 221 -3.51 -4.81 -12.52
N ASP A 222 -3.65 -4.80 -11.19
CA ASP A 222 -4.63 -3.97 -10.50
C ASP A 222 -4.09 -2.55 -10.32
N PHE A 223 -5.00 -1.57 -10.43
CA PHE A 223 -4.72 -0.15 -10.26
C PHE A 223 -5.70 0.46 -9.27
N GLU A 224 -5.18 1.21 -8.31
CA GLU A 224 -5.97 2.06 -7.42
C GLU A 224 -5.80 3.53 -7.82
N TYR A 225 -6.88 4.31 -7.66
CA TYR A 225 -6.95 5.73 -7.99
C TYR A 225 -7.38 6.53 -6.76
N ASP A 226 -6.45 6.67 -5.83
CA ASP A 226 -6.75 7.22 -4.51
C ASP A 226 -6.79 8.73 -4.54
N LYS A 227 -7.92 9.30 -4.13
CA LYS A 227 -8.02 10.74 -3.92
C LYS A 227 -7.22 11.12 -2.67
N GLN A 228 -6.26 12.02 -2.84
CA GLN A 228 -5.38 12.52 -1.79
C GLN A 228 -5.47 14.05 -1.68
N ILE A 229 -5.23 14.54 -0.47
CA ILE A 229 -5.02 15.96 -0.20
C ILE A 229 -3.67 16.07 0.49
N THR A 230 -2.71 16.74 -0.16
CA THR A 230 -1.37 16.96 0.41
C THR A 230 -1.42 17.93 1.59
N ASP A 231 -0.36 17.97 2.40
CA ASP A 231 -0.25 18.85 3.58
C ASP A 231 -0.48 20.34 3.27
N ASP A 232 -0.26 20.76 2.03
CA ASP A 232 -0.47 22.12 1.57
C ASP A 232 -1.80 22.37 0.85
N GLY A 233 -2.69 21.38 0.86
CA GLY A 233 -4.06 21.46 0.39
C GLY A 233 -4.26 21.15 -1.10
N LEU A 234 -3.25 20.61 -1.79
CA LEU A 234 -3.39 20.19 -3.18
C LEU A 234 -4.19 18.88 -3.23
N GLU A 235 -5.33 18.92 -3.91
CA GLU A 235 -6.12 17.72 -4.22
C GLU A 235 -5.57 17.07 -5.49
N CYS A 236 -5.18 15.79 -5.40
CA CYS A 236 -4.78 15.00 -6.56
C CYS A 236 -5.20 13.54 -6.41
N TYR A 237 -5.21 12.80 -7.52
CA TYR A 237 -5.39 11.36 -7.52
C TYR A 237 -4.03 10.68 -7.62
N TYR A 238 -3.69 9.86 -6.62
CA TYR A 238 -2.50 9.02 -6.67
C TYR A 238 -2.82 7.75 -7.44
N LEU A 239 -2.05 7.49 -8.49
CA LEU A 239 -2.16 6.25 -9.25
C LEU A 239 -1.24 5.20 -8.62
N ALA A 240 -1.83 4.13 -8.08
CA ALA A 240 -1.08 3.03 -7.45
C ALA A 240 -1.25 1.74 -8.26
N PRO A 241 -0.30 1.39 -9.15
CA PRO A 241 -0.18 0.02 -9.64
C PRO A 241 0.16 -0.92 -8.46
N ALA A 242 -0.35 -2.15 -8.48
CA ALA A 242 -0.08 -3.14 -7.43
C ALA A 242 1.40 -3.49 -7.25
N LEU A 243 2.21 -3.26 -8.29
CA LEU A 243 3.66 -3.48 -8.28
C LEU A 243 4.41 -2.26 -8.81
N ASP A 244 5.58 -2.01 -8.24
CA ASP A 244 6.54 -1.02 -8.75
C ASP A 244 7.25 -1.54 -10.01
N PRO A 245 7.66 -0.66 -10.95
CA PRO A 245 8.45 -1.08 -12.10
C PRO A 245 9.85 -1.53 -11.67
N VAL A 246 10.47 -2.37 -12.49
CA VAL A 246 11.80 -2.95 -12.26
C VAL A 246 12.75 -2.66 -13.43
N LYS A 247 14.06 -2.63 -13.15
CA LYS A 247 15.09 -2.35 -14.18
C LYS A 247 15.21 -3.45 -15.22
N ASN A 248 15.08 -4.69 -14.78
CA ASN A 248 15.30 -5.88 -15.59
C ASN A 248 13.99 -6.42 -16.20
N TYR A 249 12.96 -5.59 -16.39
CA TYR A 249 11.65 -6.03 -16.83
C TYR A 249 11.64 -6.77 -18.19
N LEU A 250 12.58 -6.46 -19.09
CA LEU A 250 12.72 -7.15 -20.38
C LEU A 250 13.29 -8.58 -20.26
N ASN A 251 14.06 -8.84 -19.21
CA ASN A 251 14.67 -10.13 -18.93
C ASN A 251 14.44 -10.43 -17.44
N TYR A 252 13.17 -10.36 -17.04
CA TYR A 252 12.82 -10.56 -15.65
C TYR A 252 12.97 -12.02 -15.32
N GLU A 253 14.15 -12.36 -14.82
CA GLU A 253 14.34 -13.61 -14.15
C GLU A 253 13.67 -13.48 -12.77
N GLU A 254 12.89 -14.49 -12.38
CA GLU A 254 12.65 -14.72 -10.96
C GLU A 254 14.01 -14.57 -10.27
N ASP A 255 14.10 -13.82 -9.18
CA ASP A 255 15.37 -13.54 -8.51
C ASP A 255 15.98 -14.90 -8.03
N THR A 256 16.70 -15.59 -8.91
CA THR A 256 17.13 -17.00 -8.81
C THR A 256 18.36 -17.16 -7.92
N TYR A 257 18.65 -16.19 -7.04
CA TYR A 257 19.55 -16.37 -5.90
C TYR A 257 19.00 -17.33 -4.81
N HIS A 258 18.23 -18.33 -5.26
CA HIS A 258 17.48 -19.31 -4.49
C HIS A 258 17.35 -20.64 -5.26
N ALA A 259 18.48 -21.27 -5.58
CA ALA A 259 18.59 -22.74 -5.58
C ALA A 259 19.29 -23.21 -4.28
#